data_AF-A0A2V7XZH2-F1
#
_entry.id   AF-A0A2V7XZH2-F1
#
_cell.length_a   1.000
_cell.length_b   1.000
_cell.length_c   1.000
_cell.angle_alpha   90.00
_cell.angle_beta   90.00
_cell.angle_gamma   90.00
#
_symmetry.space_group_name_H-M   'P 1'
#
loop_
_entity.id
_entity.type
_entity.pdbx_description
1 polymer ?
#
loop_
_entity_poly.entity_id
_entity_poly.type
_entity_poly.pdbx_seq_one_letter_code
_entity_poly.pdbx_strand_id
1 'polypeptide(L)'
;MVANDRREFQRLRLAKPILALLDGQNALILDIGISGAFVEHYGQSREGDRFMLLFKWKGSDVEFVCEAAHTMVIRKTGSADVSHSGLRFVQPVGDAEKLLNDMVATFVGKVLAAQKANAGAIEPSSSVALVDLGGARRARTRAFLTYRLRGGVWSREMTESSSQPKEGFTVAAYEDDEELESLCQAYEAADEEGRRLIQLVAALSARTVKKT
;
A
#
# COMPACT_ATOMS: atom_id res chain seq x y z
N MET A 1 21.26 19.90 4.34
CA MET A 1 20.00 19.92 5.12
C MET A 1 19.12 18.81 4.59
N VAL A 2 18.54 18.05 5.53
CA VAL A 2 17.91 16.73 5.44
C VAL A 2 17.17 16.46 4.12
N ALA A 3 17.70 15.56 3.30
CA ALA A 3 16.99 15.02 2.14
C ALA A 3 15.83 14.14 2.65
N ASN A 4 14.65 14.75 2.68
CA ASN A 4 13.30 14.20 2.76
C ASN A 4 13.19 12.66 2.71
N ASP A 5 13.52 11.98 3.80
CA ASP A 5 13.32 10.54 4.04
C ASP A 5 11.82 10.31 4.35
N ARG A 6 10.97 10.60 3.35
CA ARG A 6 9.51 10.74 3.51
C ARG A 6 8.74 9.94 2.48
N ARG A 7 9.26 8.76 2.12
CA ARG A 7 8.47 7.70 1.47
C ARG A 7 7.59 7.08 2.54
N GLU A 8 6.55 7.80 2.96
CA GLU A 8 5.65 7.39 4.06
C GLU A 8 4.91 6.07 3.76
N PHE A 9 4.90 5.58 2.51
CA PHE A 9 4.15 4.38 2.13
C PHE A 9 4.86 3.54 1.08
N GLN A 10 4.76 2.23 1.28
CA GLN A 10 5.28 1.21 0.38
C GLN A 10 4.33 1.00 -0.80
N ARG A 11 4.90 0.76 -1.99
CA ARG A 11 4.17 0.63 -3.25
C ARG A 11 4.34 -0.79 -3.79
N LEU A 12 3.26 -1.35 -4.32
CA LEU A 12 3.29 -2.58 -5.08
C LEU A 12 3.67 -2.25 -6.52
N ARG A 13 4.77 -2.84 -6.99
CA ARG A 13 5.04 -2.88 -8.43
C ARG A 13 4.08 -3.86 -9.08
N LEU A 14 3.37 -3.41 -10.10
CA LEU A 14 2.38 -4.26 -10.76
C LEU A 14 3.05 -5.07 -11.87
N ALA A 15 2.88 -6.40 -11.82
CA ALA A 15 3.34 -7.27 -12.89
C ALA A 15 2.67 -6.96 -14.25
N LYS A 16 1.46 -6.41 -14.20
CA LYS A 16 0.73 -5.86 -15.35
C LYS A 16 0.16 -4.49 -14.98
N PRO A 17 0.42 -3.43 -15.77
CA PRO A 17 -0.17 -2.12 -15.51
C PRO A 17 -1.70 -2.17 -15.46
N ILE A 18 -2.29 -1.35 -14.60
CA ILE A 18 -3.75 -1.17 -14.53
C ILE A 18 -4.13 -0.06 -15.51
N LEU A 19 -5.12 -0.33 -16.37
CA LEU A 19 -5.72 0.69 -17.23
C LEU A 19 -6.47 1.70 -16.36
N ALA A 20 -6.19 2.98 -16.59
CA ALA A 20 -6.77 4.09 -15.85
C ALA A 20 -7.10 5.26 -16.78
N LEU A 21 -7.82 6.23 -16.22
CA LEU A 21 -8.05 7.54 -16.79
C LEU A 21 -7.45 8.59 -15.84
N LEU A 22 -6.70 9.53 -16.40
CA LEU A 22 -6.19 10.72 -15.72
C LEU A 22 -6.83 11.95 -16.38
N ASP A 23 -7.69 12.65 -15.65
CA ASP A 23 -8.57 13.70 -16.19
C ASP A 23 -9.35 13.26 -17.45
N GLY A 24 -9.80 12.00 -17.44
CA GLY A 24 -10.53 11.39 -18.56
C GLY A 24 -9.66 10.96 -19.74
N GLN A 25 -8.34 11.19 -19.70
CA GLN A 25 -7.39 10.70 -20.72
C GLN A 25 -6.80 9.36 -20.33
N ASN A 26 -6.52 8.50 -21.31
CA ASN A 26 -5.92 7.19 -21.04
C ASN A 26 -4.58 7.32 -20.31
N ALA A 27 -4.44 6.53 -19.26
CA ALA A 27 -3.24 6.40 -18.45
C ALA A 27 -3.02 4.94 -18.03
N LEU A 28 -1.79 4.63 -17.61
CA LEU A 28 -1.41 3.34 -17.06
C LEU A 28 -0.90 3.54 -15.64
N ILE A 29 -1.47 2.82 -14.68
CA ILE A 29 -0.91 2.73 -13.33
C ILE A 29 0.15 1.62 -13.35
N LEU A 30 1.39 2.00 -13.10
CA LEU A 30 2.56 1.13 -13.10
C LEU A 30 2.82 0.54 -11.71
N ASP A 31 2.74 1.39 -10.69
CA ASP A 31 2.83 0.99 -9.28
C ASP A 31 1.69 1.64 -8.49
N ILE A 32 1.18 0.96 -7.47
CA ILE A 32 0.13 1.50 -6.61
C ILE A 32 0.39 1.18 -5.13
N GLY A 33 0.09 2.14 -4.27
CA GLY A 33 0.11 1.96 -2.83
C GLY A 33 -1.11 2.62 -2.20
N ILE A 34 -1.16 2.62 -0.88
CA ILE A 34 -2.32 3.09 -0.12
C ILE A 34 -2.51 4.62 -0.15
N SER A 35 -1.47 5.36 -0.53
CA SER A 35 -1.43 6.83 -0.51
C SER A 35 -1.06 7.46 -1.85
N GLY A 36 -0.92 6.66 -2.90
CA GLY A 36 -0.56 7.17 -4.21
C GLY A 36 -0.31 6.10 -5.25
N ALA A 37 -0.11 6.56 -6.48
CA ALA A 37 0.18 5.73 -7.63
C ALA A 37 1.38 6.29 -8.41
N PHE A 38 2.03 5.44 -9.19
CA PHE A 38 2.96 5.85 -10.23
C PHE A 38 2.31 5.58 -11.57
N VAL A 39 2.17 6.60 -12.42
CA VAL A 39 1.40 6.52 -13.65
C VAL A 39 2.21 6.95 -14.86
N GLU A 40 1.94 6.30 -15.99
CA GLU A 40 2.30 6.78 -17.33
C GLU A 40 1.07 7.43 -17.97
N HIS A 41 1.23 8.62 -18.53
CA HIS A 41 0.14 9.35 -19.17
C HIS A 41 0.64 10.24 -20.31
N TYR A 42 -0.28 10.65 -21.17
CA TYR A 42 0.01 11.64 -22.20
C TYR A 42 0.03 13.06 -21.64
N GLY A 43 0.79 13.92 -22.31
CA GLY A 43 0.98 15.32 -21.93
C GLY A 43 2.10 15.51 -20.90
N GLN A 44 2.43 16.77 -20.67
CA GLN A 44 3.32 17.18 -19.59
C GLN A 44 2.50 17.53 -18.36
N SER A 45 3.07 17.31 -17.18
CA SER A 45 2.55 17.85 -15.93
C SER A 45 3.67 18.54 -15.17
N ARG A 46 3.32 19.24 -14.10
CA ARG A 46 4.24 19.86 -13.15
C ARG A 46 3.95 19.32 -11.76
N GLU A 47 4.95 19.44 -10.90
CA GLU A 47 4.76 19.17 -9.47
C GLU A 47 3.69 20.11 -8.90
N GLY A 48 2.79 19.56 -8.09
CA GLY A 48 1.64 20.26 -7.53
C GLY A 48 0.39 20.28 -8.42
N ASP A 49 0.49 19.85 -9.69
CA ASP A 49 -0.70 19.75 -10.56
C ASP A 49 -1.69 18.75 -9.96
N ARG A 50 -2.98 19.08 -10.04
CA ARG A 50 -4.07 18.22 -9.56
C ARG A 50 -4.75 17.50 -10.71
N PHE A 51 -5.01 16.22 -10.49
CA PHE A 51 -5.63 15.33 -11.47
C PHE A 51 -6.74 14.52 -10.83
N MET A 52 -7.75 14.15 -11.60
CA MET A 52 -8.67 13.07 -11.27
C MET A 52 -8.12 11.76 -11.82
N LEU A 53 -7.77 10.82 -10.94
CA LEU A 53 -7.38 9.46 -11.32
C LEU A 53 -8.57 8.53 -11.13
N LEU A 54 -8.94 7.82 -12.19
CA LEU A 54 -10.02 6.84 -12.21
C LEU A 54 -9.51 5.50 -12.74
N PHE A 55 -9.79 4.40 -12.05
CA PHE A 55 -9.52 3.05 -12.52
C PHE A 55 -10.59 2.08 -12.00
N LYS A 56 -10.59 0.84 -12.48
CA LYS A 56 -11.59 -0.17 -12.07
C LYS A 56 -11.01 -1.23 -11.15
N TRP A 57 -11.76 -1.59 -10.12
CA TRP A 57 -11.50 -2.76 -9.28
C TRP A 57 -12.78 -3.58 -9.09
N LYS A 58 -12.74 -4.87 -9.43
CA LYS A 58 -13.91 -5.79 -9.38
C LYS A 58 -15.17 -5.20 -10.04
N GLY A 59 -14.98 -4.47 -11.15
CA GLY A 59 -16.07 -3.81 -11.90
C GLY A 59 -16.54 -2.47 -11.34
N SER A 60 -16.12 -2.11 -10.11
CA SER A 60 -16.43 -0.82 -9.48
C SER A 60 -15.37 0.23 -9.81
N ASP A 61 -15.80 1.50 -9.84
CA ASP A 61 -14.91 2.63 -10.09
C ASP A 61 -14.18 3.02 -8.79
N VAL A 62 -12.88 3.26 -8.92
CA VAL A 62 -12.00 3.74 -7.87
C VAL A 62 -11.44 5.08 -8.33
N GLU A 63 -11.87 6.14 -7.66
CA GLU A 63 -11.62 7.51 -8.10
C GLU A 63 -11.02 8.37 -6.99
N PHE A 64 -9.95 9.10 -7.33
CA PHE A 64 -9.21 9.96 -6.41
C PHE A 64 -8.85 11.29 -7.06
N VAL A 65 -9.06 12.38 -6.32
CA VAL A 65 -8.33 13.62 -6.56
C VAL A 65 -6.89 13.39 -6.11
N CYS A 66 -5.97 13.63 -7.03
CA CYS A 66 -4.56 13.40 -6.88
C CYS A 66 -3.77 14.70 -7.03
N GLU A 67 -2.56 14.72 -6.48
CA GLU A 67 -1.57 15.77 -6.72
C GLU A 67 -0.27 15.13 -7.23
N ALA A 68 0.32 15.69 -8.29
CA ALA A 68 1.61 15.26 -8.80
C ALA A 68 2.73 15.63 -7.82
N ALA A 69 3.34 14.61 -7.21
CA ALA A 69 4.46 14.78 -6.29
C ALA A 69 5.81 14.86 -7.01
N HIS A 70 5.91 14.24 -8.18
CA HIS A 70 7.06 14.35 -9.10
C HIS A 70 6.61 13.93 -10.50
N THR A 71 7.22 14.52 -11.52
CA THR A 71 6.91 14.19 -12.92
C THR A 71 8.15 14.25 -13.80
N MET A 72 8.20 13.39 -14.81
CA MET A 72 9.29 13.31 -15.76
C MET A 72 8.74 12.97 -17.15
N VAL A 73 9.08 13.77 -18.15
CA VAL A 73 8.81 13.43 -19.55
C VAL A 73 9.74 12.31 -19.98
N ILE A 74 9.19 11.15 -20.33
CA ILE A 74 9.97 9.96 -20.72
C ILE A 74 10.07 9.79 -22.24
N ARG A 75 9.15 10.40 -22.99
CA ARG A 75 9.18 10.38 -24.45
C ARG A 75 8.61 11.69 -24.98
N LYS A 76 9.35 12.31 -25.89
CA LYS A 76 8.86 13.40 -26.72
C LYS A 76 8.65 12.88 -28.12
N THR A 77 7.41 12.85 -28.58
CA THR A 77 7.11 12.55 -29.97
C THR A 77 6.52 13.80 -30.63
N GLY A 78 6.69 13.96 -31.94
CA GLY A 78 6.15 15.12 -32.66
C GLY A 78 4.62 15.27 -32.55
N SER A 79 3.90 14.24 -32.09
CA SER A 79 2.45 14.24 -31.91
C SER A 79 2.00 14.37 -30.44
N ALA A 80 2.78 13.90 -29.47
CA ALA A 80 2.48 14.04 -28.04
C ALA A 80 3.69 13.71 -27.16
N ASP A 81 3.76 14.36 -26.01
CA ASP A 81 4.67 13.97 -24.93
C ASP A 81 4.02 12.86 -24.08
N VAL A 82 4.87 11.97 -23.57
CA VAL A 82 4.49 10.94 -22.59
C VAL A 82 5.30 11.19 -21.33
N SER A 83 4.62 11.22 -20.20
CA SER A 83 5.20 11.50 -18.90
C SER A 83 4.95 10.36 -17.91
N HIS A 84 5.91 10.19 -17.02
CA HIS A 84 5.77 9.42 -15.80
C HIS A 84 5.56 10.36 -14.63
N SER A 85 4.51 10.11 -13.84
CA SER A 85 4.15 10.97 -12.72
C SER A 85 3.87 10.14 -11.48
N GLY A 86 4.47 10.53 -10.36
CA GLY A 86 4.11 10.04 -9.05
C GLY A 86 2.95 10.86 -8.49
N LEU A 87 1.78 10.24 -8.38
CA LEU A 87 0.58 10.86 -7.84
C LEU A 87 0.43 10.54 -6.35
N ARG A 88 0.09 11.56 -5.56
CA ARG A 88 -0.36 11.43 -4.17
C ARG A 88 -1.88 11.51 -4.14
N PHE A 89 -2.53 10.56 -3.46
CA PHE A 89 -3.97 10.62 -3.24
C PHE A 89 -4.29 11.69 -2.20
N VAL A 90 -5.08 12.69 -2.60
CA VAL A 90 -5.48 13.83 -1.76
C VAL A 90 -6.87 13.62 -1.19
N GLN A 91 -7.81 13.17 -2.03
CA GLN A 91 -9.20 12.98 -1.63
C GLN A 91 -9.83 11.80 -2.38
N PRO A 92 -10.43 10.82 -1.66
CA PRO A 92 -11.24 9.77 -2.30
C PRO A 92 -12.59 10.32 -2.75
N VAL A 93 -13.11 9.77 -3.85
CA VAL A 93 -14.50 9.98 -4.28
C VAL A 93 -15.32 8.74 -3.94
N GLY A 94 -16.44 8.92 -3.21
CA GLY A 94 -17.30 7.82 -2.80
C GLY A 94 -16.57 6.76 -1.97
N ASP A 95 -16.72 5.48 -2.36
CA ASP A 95 -16.12 4.32 -1.67
C ASP A 95 -14.67 4.02 -2.10
N ALA A 96 -14.02 4.93 -2.84
CA ALA A 96 -12.71 4.67 -3.45
C ALA A 96 -11.63 4.25 -2.45
N GLU A 97 -11.61 4.81 -1.23
CA GLU A 97 -10.64 4.43 -0.19
C GLU A 97 -10.81 2.97 0.25
N LYS A 98 -12.06 2.53 0.45
CA LYS A 98 -12.38 1.16 0.82
C LYS A 98 -12.00 0.19 -0.30
N LEU A 99 -12.33 0.54 -1.54
CA LEU A 99 -12.02 -0.29 -2.71
C LEU A 99 -10.51 -0.39 -2.95
N LEU A 100 -9.76 0.70 -2.77
CA LEU A 100 -8.30 0.70 -2.83
C LEU A 100 -7.69 -0.22 -1.77
N ASN A 101 -8.17 -0.13 -0.53
CA ASN A 101 -7.68 -0.99 0.56
C ASN A 101 -7.95 -2.47 0.27
N ASP A 102 -9.15 -2.84 -0.21
CA ASP A 102 -9.49 -4.21 -0.63
C ASP A 102 -8.58 -4.68 -1.79
N MET A 103 -8.32 -3.81 -2.75
CA MET A 103 -7.43 -4.12 -3.87
C MET A 103 -6.01 -4.42 -3.38
N VAL A 104 -5.43 -3.53 -2.57
CA VAL A 104 -4.07 -3.68 -2.05
C VAL A 104 -3.95 -4.94 -1.19
N ALA A 105 -4.91 -5.19 -0.28
CA ALA A 105 -4.96 -6.41 0.53
C ALA A 105 -5.00 -7.67 -0.35
N THR A 106 -5.86 -7.67 -1.39
CA THR A 106 -5.99 -8.79 -2.32
C THR A 106 -4.69 -9.05 -3.08
N PHE A 107 -4.00 -8.00 -3.55
CA PHE A 107 -2.72 -8.15 -4.25
C PHE A 107 -1.65 -8.69 -3.32
N VAL A 108 -1.51 -8.13 -2.12
CA VAL A 108 -0.51 -8.63 -1.15
C VAL A 108 -0.77 -10.08 -0.80
N GLY A 109 -2.02 -10.45 -0.48
CA GLY A 109 -2.38 -11.83 -0.17
C GLY A 109 -2.00 -12.80 -1.29
N LYS A 110 -2.21 -12.42 -2.56
CA LYS A 110 -1.80 -13.23 -3.72
C LYS A 110 -0.28 -13.37 -3.84
N VAL A 111 0.47 -12.29 -3.65
CA VAL A 111 1.94 -12.34 -3.76
C VAL A 111 2.53 -13.21 -2.64
N LEU A 112 2.06 -13.05 -1.40
CA LEU A 112 2.50 -13.86 -0.27
C LEU A 112 2.13 -15.35 -0.45
N ALA A 113 0.93 -15.64 -0.95
CA ALA A 113 0.53 -17.01 -1.28
C ALA A 113 1.41 -17.63 -2.38
N ALA A 114 1.75 -16.86 -3.43
CA ALA A 114 2.63 -17.31 -4.49
C ALA A 114 4.08 -17.55 -4.01
N GLN A 115 4.61 -16.66 -3.16
CA GLN A 115 5.92 -16.84 -2.53
C GLN A 115 5.96 -18.13 -1.69
N LYS A 116 4.93 -18.39 -0.89
CA LYS A 116 4.81 -19.63 -0.11
C LYS A 116 4.78 -20.88 -0.98
N ALA A 117 3.98 -20.87 -2.05
CA ALA A 117 3.86 -22.00 -2.97
C ALA A 117 5.19 -22.31 -3.69
N ASN A 118 5.95 -21.27 -4.06
CA ASN A 118 7.23 -21.42 -4.74
C ASN A 118 8.39 -21.82 -3.79
N ALA A 119 8.28 -21.51 -2.50
CA ALA A 119 9.29 -21.85 -1.48
C ALA A 119 9.22 -23.30 -0.98
N GLY A 120 8.30 -24.12 -1.50
CA GLY A 120 8.24 -25.57 -1.20
C GLY A 120 7.78 -25.92 0.22
N ALA A 121 7.29 -24.96 1.03
CA ALA A 121 6.77 -25.24 2.36
C ALA A 121 5.35 -25.84 2.27
N ILE A 122 5.28 -27.16 2.23
CA ILE A 122 4.06 -27.94 2.52
C ILE A 122 3.78 -27.84 4.02
N GLU A 123 3.18 -26.75 4.49
CA GLU A 123 2.53 -26.69 5.81
C GLU A 123 1.30 -25.75 5.72
N PRO A 124 0.07 -26.28 5.83
CA PRO A 124 -1.16 -25.50 5.73
C PRO A 124 -1.58 -24.95 7.11
N SER A 125 -0.93 -23.91 7.65
CA SER A 125 -1.45 -23.26 8.87
C SER A 125 -1.27 -21.75 9.02
N SER A 126 -0.92 -20.99 7.97
CA SER A 126 -0.71 -19.53 8.11
C SER A 126 -1.44 -18.67 7.08
N SER A 127 -2.32 -19.24 6.27
CA SER A 127 -3.00 -18.53 5.18
C SER A 127 -4.13 -17.59 5.61
N VAL A 128 -4.45 -17.51 6.91
CA VAL A 128 -5.70 -16.86 7.39
C VAL A 128 -5.46 -15.49 8.03
N ALA A 129 -4.31 -15.23 8.67
CA ALA A 129 -4.11 -13.99 9.44
C ALA A 129 -4.01 -12.71 8.58
N LEU A 130 -3.36 -12.76 7.40
CA LEU A 130 -3.12 -11.56 6.57
C LEU A 130 -4.35 -11.06 5.80
N VAL A 131 -5.34 -11.92 5.58
CA VAL A 131 -6.61 -11.54 4.91
C VAL A 131 -7.62 -11.04 5.95
N ASP A 132 -7.52 -11.48 7.20
CA ASP A 132 -8.34 -11.01 8.33
C ASP A 132 -7.80 -9.72 8.99
N LEU A 133 -6.51 -9.39 8.80
CA LEU A 133 -5.92 -8.08 9.13
C LEU A 133 -6.57 -6.97 8.27
N GLY A 134 -7.65 -6.39 8.78
CA GLY A 134 -8.49 -5.41 8.08
C GLY A 134 -9.97 -5.83 7.94
N GLY A 135 -10.34 -7.03 8.38
CA GLY A 135 -11.72 -7.43 8.62
C GLY A 135 -12.35 -6.53 9.69
N ALA A 136 -13.58 -6.09 9.46
CA ALA A 136 -14.24 -5.03 10.24
C ALA A 136 -14.53 -5.39 11.72
N ARG A 137 -13.50 -5.46 12.57
CA ARG A 137 -13.64 -5.48 14.03
C ARG A 137 -13.59 -4.04 14.56
N ARG A 138 -14.78 -3.45 14.74
CA ARG A 138 -14.97 -2.12 15.34
C ARG A 138 -14.69 -2.19 16.85
N ALA A 139 -13.44 -2.11 17.27
CA ALA A 139 -13.08 -1.84 18.66
C ALA A 139 -12.71 -0.36 18.84
N ARG A 140 -13.21 0.26 19.92
CA ARG A 140 -13.09 1.69 20.25
C ARG A 140 -11.68 2.11 20.69
N THR A 141 -10.65 1.35 20.35
CA THR A 141 -9.28 1.61 20.81
C THR A 141 -8.55 2.46 19.78
N ARG A 142 -8.14 3.66 20.19
CA ARG A 142 -7.50 4.69 19.33
C ARG A 142 -5.99 4.53 19.18
N ALA A 143 -5.44 3.39 19.58
CA ALA A 143 -4.01 3.18 19.66
C ALA A 143 -3.53 2.19 18.59
N PHE A 144 -2.25 2.28 18.30
CA PHE A 144 -1.53 1.36 17.44
C PHE A 144 -0.57 0.52 18.27
N LEU A 145 -0.23 -0.66 17.77
CA LEU A 145 0.88 -1.46 18.27
C LEU A 145 1.99 -1.46 17.22
N THR A 146 3.19 -1.06 17.62
CA THR A 146 4.38 -1.18 16.79
C THR A 146 5.23 -2.34 17.29
N TYR A 147 5.47 -3.29 16.40
CA TYR A 147 6.43 -4.37 16.58
C TYR A 147 7.72 -3.96 15.88
N ARG A 148 8.84 -3.99 16.62
CA ARG A 148 10.17 -3.73 16.08
C ARG A 148 11.06 -4.93 16.28
N LEU A 149 11.72 -5.34 15.20
CA LEU A 149 12.76 -6.36 15.23
C LEU A 149 14.12 -5.65 15.37
N ARG A 150 14.89 -5.98 16.41
CA ARG A 150 16.27 -5.49 16.58
C ARG A 150 17.17 -6.64 17.00
N GLY A 151 18.16 -6.97 16.16
CA GLY A 151 19.12 -8.03 16.45
C GLY A 151 18.46 -9.40 16.70
N GLY A 152 17.39 -9.72 15.96
CA GLY A 152 16.64 -10.98 16.14
C GLY A 152 15.69 -11.00 17.34
N VAL A 153 15.54 -9.88 18.06
CA VAL A 153 14.63 -9.78 19.20
C VAL A 153 13.47 -8.85 18.86
N TRP A 154 12.24 -9.35 19.05
CA TRP A 154 11.03 -8.56 18.91
C TRP A 154 10.75 -7.73 20.15
N SER A 155 10.37 -6.47 19.93
CA SER A 155 9.85 -5.57 20.95
C SER A 155 8.50 -5.03 20.50
N ARG A 156 7.55 -4.92 21.43
CA ARG A 156 6.23 -4.32 21.18
C ARG A 156 6.04 -3.06 22.01
N GLU A 157 5.51 -2.02 21.39
CA GLU A 157 5.14 -0.78 22.07
C GLU A 157 3.78 -0.28 21.59
N MET A 158 3.01 0.33 22.50
CA MET A 158 1.80 1.06 22.14
C MET A 158 2.20 2.46 21.66
N THR A 159 1.61 2.91 20.56
CA THR A 159 1.92 4.22 19.97
C THR A 159 0.66 4.91 19.44
N GLU A 160 0.74 6.23 19.32
CA GLU A 160 -0.28 7.06 18.68
C GLU A 160 0.01 7.29 17.18
N SER A 161 1.19 6.85 16.70
CA SER A 161 1.59 6.98 15.30
C SER A 161 1.26 5.73 14.50
N SER A 162 0.61 5.90 13.35
CA SER A 162 0.38 4.83 12.36
C SER A 162 1.58 4.59 11.42
N SER A 163 2.71 5.28 11.64
CA SER A 163 3.91 5.16 10.80
C SER A 163 4.53 3.78 10.90
N GLN A 164 4.88 3.17 9.76
CA GLN A 164 5.60 1.89 9.74
C GLN A 164 7.08 2.10 10.13
N PRO A 165 7.67 1.27 11.01
CA PRO A 165 9.09 1.33 11.35
C PRO A 165 9.95 0.80 10.19
N LYS A 166 11.27 1.11 10.22
CA LYS A 166 12.22 0.56 9.23
C LYS A 166 12.35 -0.96 9.33
N GLU A 167 12.41 -1.50 10.54
CA GLU A 167 12.47 -2.93 10.84
C GLU A 167 11.30 -3.32 11.76
N GLY A 168 10.32 -4.04 11.21
CA GLY A 168 9.06 -4.44 11.86
C GLY A 168 7.82 -3.84 11.22
N PHE A 169 6.71 -3.70 11.95
CA PHE A 169 5.45 -3.19 11.42
C PHE A 169 4.57 -2.54 12.50
N THR A 170 3.62 -1.71 12.08
CA THR A 170 2.62 -1.05 12.95
C THR A 170 1.21 -1.45 12.51
N VAL A 171 0.40 -1.94 13.44
CA VAL A 171 -0.99 -2.38 13.23
C VAL A 171 -1.97 -1.68 14.18
N ALA A 172 -3.27 -1.87 13.99
CA ALA A 172 -4.27 -1.47 14.98
C ALA A 172 -4.08 -2.24 16.30
N ALA A 173 -4.30 -1.60 17.45
CA ALA A 173 -4.06 -2.22 18.76
C ALA A 173 -5.12 -3.27 19.18
N TYR A 174 -6.09 -3.58 18.34
CA TYR A 174 -7.14 -4.58 18.60
C TYR A 174 -7.01 -5.85 17.76
N GLU A 175 -5.93 -5.96 16.97
CA GLU A 175 -5.61 -7.20 16.26
C GLU A 175 -5.30 -8.32 17.26
N ASP A 176 -5.52 -9.56 16.85
CA ASP A 176 -5.37 -10.73 17.70
C ASP A 176 -3.89 -11.05 17.97
N ASP A 177 -3.51 -11.32 19.22
CA ASP A 177 -2.12 -11.57 19.61
C ASP A 177 -1.52 -12.80 18.88
N GLU A 178 -2.32 -13.84 18.59
CA GLU A 178 -1.87 -15.05 17.89
C GLU A 178 -1.61 -14.77 16.40
N GLU A 179 -2.45 -13.93 15.78
CA GLU A 179 -2.25 -13.43 14.42
C GLU A 179 -1.00 -12.55 14.31
N LEU A 180 -0.74 -11.72 15.33
CA LEU A 180 0.42 -10.84 15.37
C LEU A 180 1.74 -11.59 15.62
N GLU A 181 1.74 -12.65 16.43
CA GLU A 181 2.89 -13.54 16.58
C GLU A 181 3.22 -14.27 15.27
N SER A 182 2.19 -14.77 14.58
CA SER A 182 2.33 -15.37 13.25
C SER A 182 2.91 -14.37 12.24
N LEU A 183 2.49 -13.10 12.32
CA LEU A 183 3.01 -12.02 11.47
C LEU A 183 4.48 -11.68 11.79
N CYS A 184 4.89 -11.73 13.06
CA CYS A 184 6.30 -11.56 13.47
C CYS A 184 7.19 -12.66 12.88
N GLN A 185 6.76 -13.93 13.00
CA GLN A 185 7.50 -15.06 12.43
C GLN A 185 7.60 -14.97 10.90
N ALA A 186 6.49 -14.63 10.23
CA ALA A 186 6.48 -14.42 8.79
C ALA A 186 7.41 -13.27 8.36
N TYR A 187 7.47 -12.18 9.12
CA TYR A 187 8.35 -11.04 8.84
C TYR A 187 9.83 -11.41 8.99
N GLU A 188 10.17 -12.17 10.02
CA GLU A 188 11.55 -12.59 10.28
C GLU A 188 12.08 -13.52 9.19
N ALA A 189 11.26 -14.48 8.76
CA ALA A 189 11.59 -15.44 7.70
C ALA A 189 11.55 -14.85 6.28
N ALA A 190 10.86 -13.74 6.08
CA ALA A 190 10.73 -13.09 4.78
C ALA A 190 12.01 -12.37 4.33
N ASP A 191 12.22 -12.34 3.02
CA ASP A 191 13.22 -11.47 2.37
C ASP A 191 12.77 -10.00 2.36
N GLU A 192 13.58 -9.12 1.76
CA GLU A 192 13.27 -7.69 1.73
C GLU A 192 11.94 -7.37 1.03
N GLU A 193 11.52 -8.17 0.04
CA GLU A 193 10.25 -8.00 -0.66
C GLU A 193 9.07 -8.48 0.20
N GLY A 194 9.17 -9.66 0.80
CA GLY A 194 8.15 -10.20 1.70
C GLY A 194 7.94 -9.30 2.94
N ARG A 195 9.02 -8.76 3.53
CA ARG A 195 8.92 -7.78 4.62
C ARG A 195 8.19 -6.51 4.21
N ARG A 196 8.41 -6.05 2.97
CA ARG A 196 7.68 -4.91 2.41
C ARG A 196 6.19 -5.22 2.25
N LEU A 197 5.84 -6.40 1.74
CA LEU A 197 4.44 -6.81 1.60
C LEU A 197 3.72 -6.86 2.96
N ILE A 198 4.37 -7.41 3.98
CA ILE A 198 3.84 -7.47 5.34
C ILE A 198 3.59 -6.06 5.91
N GLN A 199 4.54 -5.14 5.75
CA GLN A 199 4.39 -3.74 6.18
C GLN A 199 3.23 -3.03 5.46
N LEU A 200 2.94 -3.40 4.21
CA LEU A 200 1.81 -2.84 3.47
C LEU A 200 0.46 -3.29 4.02
N VAL A 201 0.32 -4.58 4.39
CA VAL A 201 -0.91 -5.08 5.03
C VAL A 201 -1.06 -4.50 6.43
N ALA A 202 0.02 -4.41 7.20
CA ALA A 202 0.01 -3.77 8.52
C ALA A 202 -0.46 -2.30 8.43
N ALA A 203 -0.02 -1.58 7.39
CA ALA A 203 -0.46 -0.22 7.13
C ALA A 203 -1.97 -0.13 6.80
N LEU A 204 -2.56 -1.15 6.15
CA LEU A 204 -4.01 -1.24 5.94
C LEU A 204 -4.75 -1.42 7.27
N SER A 205 -4.28 -2.32 8.14
CA SER A 205 -4.82 -2.50 9.49
C SER A 205 -4.80 -1.16 10.26
N ALA A 206 -3.67 -0.45 10.28
CA ALA A 206 -3.59 0.84 10.98
C ALA A 206 -4.60 1.89 10.46
N ARG A 207 -4.99 1.87 9.17
CA ARG A 207 -5.99 2.82 8.64
C ARG A 207 -7.40 2.59 9.14
N THR A 208 -7.70 1.41 9.67
CA THR A 208 -9.04 1.11 10.23
C THR A 208 -9.31 1.85 11.54
N VAL A 209 -8.25 2.39 12.19
CA VAL A 209 -8.36 3.23 13.37
C VAL A 209 -8.76 4.66 12.98
N LYS A 210 -9.93 5.14 13.44
CA LYS A 210 -10.41 6.50 13.16
C LYS A 210 -9.53 7.57 13.81
N LYS A 211 -9.01 8.52 13.03
CA LYS A 211 -8.46 9.79 13.55
C LYS A 211 -9.62 10.73 13.93
N THR A 212 -9.50 11.42 15.08
CA THR A 212 -10.50 12.40 15.56
C THR A 212 -10.39 13.69 14.77
#